data_AF-A0A6M7WRG1-F1
#
_entry.id   AF-A0A6M7WRG1-F1
#
_cell.length_a   1.000
_cell.length_b   1.000
_cell.length_c   1.000
_cell.angle_alpha   90.00
_cell.angle_beta   90.00
_cell.angle_gamma   90.00
#
_symmetry.space_group_name_H-M   'P 1'
#
loop_
_entity.id
_entity.type
_entity.pdbx_description
1 polymer ?
#
loop_
_entity_poly.entity_id
_entity_poly.type
_entity_poly.pdbx_seq_one_letter_code
_entity_poly.pdbx_strand_id
1 'polypeptide(L)'
;MDTHRAAASGRGNTHGPVGQAGETMTDSLVGDWKVRRTMIDFLTGATYRFAGDAVVTADAFSEHGLMRIGSQEMPASRRYRLEPGEGSMCILHADGRGFIALGPKAAQTVHHLCGADLYVGRFFFRGPDEWAEAWRVKGPRKNYTSLGRFYRLRDTSSRLRLGHEVEVRALENALIAGEDSGAPIAFDSTAFLSKMRTKHAR
;
A
#
# COMPACT_ATOMS: atom_id res chain seq x y z
N MET A 1 17.98 -62.09 -40.94
CA MET A 1 17.98 -63.03 -39.81
C MET A 1 17.88 -62.19 -38.55
N ASP A 2 16.72 -61.56 -38.35
CA ASP A 2 15.60 -62.11 -37.54
C ASP A 2 16.00 -62.07 -36.06
N THR A 3 15.43 -61.21 -35.23
CA THR A 3 14.06 -61.41 -34.73
C THR A 3 13.55 -60.22 -33.90
N HIS A 4 12.24 -59.92 -34.06
CA HIS A 4 11.23 -59.38 -33.11
C HIS A 4 11.43 -58.01 -32.43
N ARG A 5 10.54 -56.99 -32.43
CA ARG A 5 9.06 -56.77 -32.55
C ARG A 5 8.43 -56.31 -31.20
N ALA A 6 7.67 -55.20 -31.30
CA ALA A 6 6.60 -54.65 -30.44
C ALA A 6 7.02 -53.95 -29.13
N ALA A 7 6.67 -52.69 -28.81
CA ALA A 7 5.43 -51.89 -28.89
C ALA A 7 4.41 -52.14 -27.75
N ALA A 8 4.21 -51.11 -26.90
CA ALA A 8 2.97 -50.70 -26.21
C ALA A 8 3.35 -49.84 -24.97
N SER A 9 3.06 -48.53 -24.96
CA SER A 9 1.86 -47.92 -24.38
C SER A 9 1.69 -48.16 -22.87
N GLY A 10 2.03 -47.15 -22.08
CA GLY A 10 1.62 -47.01 -20.68
C GLY A 10 1.45 -45.53 -20.34
N ARG A 11 0.22 -45.02 -20.52
CA ARG A 11 -0.21 -43.73 -19.96
C ARG A 11 -0.15 -43.84 -18.43
N GLY A 12 0.77 -43.12 -17.81
CA GLY A 12 0.84 -42.92 -16.37
C GLY A 12 0.66 -41.45 -16.05
N ASN A 13 -0.59 -41.01 -15.99
CA ASN A 13 -0.97 -39.67 -15.58
C ASN A 13 -0.85 -39.57 -14.05
N THR A 14 0.38 -39.41 -13.54
CA THR A 14 0.59 -39.16 -12.11
C THR A 14 0.36 -37.68 -11.84
N HIS A 15 -0.84 -37.38 -11.34
CA HIS A 15 -1.13 -36.13 -10.66
C HIS A 15 -0.16 -35.99 -9.49
N GLY A 16 0.92 -35.25 -9.70
CA GLY A 16 1.69 -34.69 -8.60
C GLY A 16 0.78 -33.78 -7.79
N PRO A 17 1.03 -33.63 -6.47
CA PRO A 17 0.21 -32.74 -5.66
C PRO A 17 0.30 -31.35 -6.28
N VAL A 18 -0.85 -30.76 -6.58
CA VAL A 18 -0.97 -29.33 -6.89
C VAL A 18 -0.43 -28.61 -5.68
N GLY A 19 0.85 -28.24 -5.74
CA GLY A 19 1.42 -27.28 -4.81
C GLY A 19 0.54 -26.05 -4.88
N GLN A 20 -0.01 -25.64 -3.73
CA GLN A 20 -0.69 -24.37 -3.59
C GLN A 20 0.14 -23.32 -4.33
N ALA A 21 -0.46 -22.63 -5.29
CA ALA A 21 0.18 -21.53 -5.99
C ALA A 21 0.79 -20.62 -4.93
N GLY A 22 2.12 -20.57 -4.89
CA GLY A 22 2.86 -19.96 -3.80
C GLY A 22 2.48 -18.49 -3.70
N GLU A 23 1.85 -18.13 -2.59
CA GLU A 23 1.56 -16.74 -2.26
C GLU A 23 2.88 -15.96 -2.35
N THR A 24 2.94 -14.97 -3.24
CA THR A 24 4.15 -14.19 -3.39
C THR A 24 4.32 -13.33 -2.13
N MET A 25 5.56 -12.96 -1.79
CA MET A 25 5.79 -12.08 -0.65
C MET A 25 4.96 -10.78 -0.77
N THR A 26 4.80 -10.26 -1.99
CA THR A 26 3.94 -9.10 -2.25
C THR A 26 2.50 -9.35 -1.83
N ASP A 27 1.92 -10.48 -2.25
CA ASP A 27 0.52 -10.84 -1.94
C ASP A 27 0.28 -10.86 -0.43
N SER A 28 1.22 -11.43 0.33
CA SER A 28 1.15 -11.48 1.80
C SER A 28 1.16 -10.09 2.45
N LEU A 29 1.66 -9.06 1.77
CA LEU A 29 1.77 -7.69 2.28
C LEU A 29 0.64 -6.78 1.82
N VAL A 30 -0.10 -7.15 0.77
CA VAL A 30 -1.24 -6.36 0.26
C VAL A 30 -2.23 -6.08 1.38
N GLY A 31 -2.69 -4.83 1.47
CA GLY A 31 -3.70 -4.38 2.42
C GLY A 31 -3.39 -3.04 3.10
N ASP A 32 -4.19 -2.74 4.10
CA ASP A 32 -4.11 -1.51 4.90
C ASP A 32 -3.31 -1.73 6.19
N TRP A 33 -2.48 -0.75 6.54
CA TRP A 33 -1.52 -0.82 7.62
C TRP A 33 -1.51 0.47 8.44
N LYS A 34 -1.32 0.34 9.76
CA LYS A 34 -0.86 1.44 10.62
C LYS A 34 0.65 1.42 10.68
N VAL A 35 1.25 2.61 10.61
CA VAL A 35 2.70 2.77 10.70
C VAL A 35 3.07 3.73 11.82
N ARG A 36 4.08 3.34 12.60
CA ARG A 36 4.78 4.23 13.53
C ARG A 36 6.27 4.13 13.30
N ARG A 37 6.96 5.27 13.31
CA ARG A 37 8.40 5.31 13.08
C ARG A 37 9.07 6.34 13.99
N THR A 38 10.24 5.98 14.50
CA THR A 38 11.14 6.91 15.18
C THR A 38 12.40 7.05 14.35
N MET A 39 12.84 8.27 14.09
CA MET A 39 14.12 8.56 13.45
C MET A 39 14.98 9.43 14.34
N ILE A 40 16.27 9.14 14.39
CA ILE A 40 17.27 9.96 15.06
C ILE A 40 18.20 10.47 13.97
N ASP A 41 18.19 11.78 13.75
CA ASP A 41 19.10 12.46 12.85
C ASP A 41 20.37 12.87 13.61
N PHE A 42 21.50 12.31 13.19
CA PHE A 42 22.79 12.57 13.79
C PHE A 42 23.46 13.84 13.27
N LEU A 43 22.95 14.47 12.19
CA LEU A 43 23.46 15.77 11.74
C LEU A 43 22.94 16.90 12.63
N THR A 44 21.67 16.81 13.03
CA THR A 44 20.99 17.85 13.82
C THR A 44 20.82 17.48 15.29
N GLY A 45 20.98 16.20 15.64
CA GLY A 45 20.63 15.66 16.96
C GLY A 45 19.13 15.49 17.18
N ALA A 46 18.30 15.80 16.18
CA ALA A 46 16.85 15.77 16.30
C ALA A 46 16.30 14.33 16.34
N THR A 47 15.24 14.15 17.15
CA THR A 47 14.44 12.93 17.13
C THR A 47 13.07 13.23 16.53
N TYR A 48 12.76 12.52 15.45
CA TYR A 48 11.50 12.63 14.74
C TYR A 48 10.62 11.42 15.04
N ARG A 49 9.31 11.66 15.16
CA ARG A 49 8.30 10.60 15.34
C ARG A 49 7.24 10.72 14.28
N PHE A 50 7.09 9.68 13.48
CA PHE A 50 6.06 9.58 12.47
C PHE A 50 4.95 8.62 12.93
N ALA A 51 3.71 9.01 12.70
CA ALA A 51 2.55 8.13 12.83
C ALA A 51 1.61 8.36 11.66
N GLY A 52 1.11 7.28 11.07
CA GLY A 52 0.29 7.36 9.87
C GLY A 52 -0.34 6.05 9.46
N ASP A 53 -0.83 6.05 8.24
CA ASP A 53 -1.42 4.92 7.55
C ASP A 53 -0.56 4.58 6.33
N ALA A 54 -0.51 3.29 5.99
CA ALA A 54 0.15 2.78 4.80
C ALA A 54 -0.75 1.80 4.06
N VAL A 55 -0.65 1.81 2.74
CA VAL A 55 -1.38 0.91 1.84
C VAL A 55 -0.36 0.21 0.96
N VAL A 56 -0.48 -1.11 0.89
CA VAL A 56 0.26 -1.95 -0.05
C VAL A 56 -0.75 -2.49 -1.06
N THR A 57 -0.51 -2.23 -2.33
CA THR A 57 -1.19 -2.89 -3.46
C THR A 57 -0.22 -3.86 -4.12
N ALA A 58 -0.68 -4.57 -5.16
CA ALA A 58 0.20 -5.46 -5.93
C ALA A 58 1.39 -4.74 -6.58
N ASP A 59 1.25 -3.44 -6.85
CA ASP A 59 2.16 -2.63 -7.66
C ASP A 59 2.69 -1.38 -6.96
N ALA A 60 2.26 -1.09 -5.73
CA ALA A 60 2.66 0.11 -5.02
C ALA A 60 2.67 -0.04 -3.50
N PHE A 61 3.55 0.72 -2.87
CA PHE A 61 3.50 1.05 -1.45
C PHE A 61 3.28 2.55 -1.31
N SER A 62 2.37 2.95 -0.42
CA SER A 62 2.22 4.36 -0.04
C SER A 62 1.99 4.50 1.45
N GLU A 63 2.57 5.52 2.07
CA GLU A 63 2.26 5.92 3.44
C GLU A 63 2.06 7.44 3.52
N HIS A 64 1.19 7.85 4.42
CA HIS A 64 0.93 9.25 4.74
C HIS A 64 0.65 9.40 6.24
N GLY A 65 1.02 10.53 6.81
CA GLY A 65 0.81 10.79 8.23
C GLY A 65 1.47 12.07 8.69
N LEU A 66 1.68 12.15 10.01
CA LEU A 66 2.27 13.31 10.65
C LEU A 66 3.65 12.96 11.20
N MET A 67 4.61 13.81 10.88
CA MET A 67 5.94 13.82 11.44
C MET A 67 6.00 14.86 12.56
N ARG A 68 6.44 14.45 13.75
CA ARG A 68 6.62 15.33 14.90
C ARG A 68 8.10 15.52 15.22
N ILE A 69 8.47 16.78 15.48
CA ILE A 69 9.76 17.19 16.05
C ILE A 69 9.50 18.22 17.14
N GLY A 70 9.85 17.92 18.40
CA GLY A 70 9.46 18.75 19.53
C GLY A 70 7.93 18.94 19.59
N SER A 71 7.47 20.19 19.60
CA SER A 71 6.05 20.57 19.53
C SER A 71 5.51 20.77 18.11
N GLN A 72 6.36 20.70 17.09
CA GLN A 72 5.97 20.93 15.70
C GLN A 72 5.49 19.63 15.06
N GLU A 73 4.44 19.74 14.24
CA GLU A 73 3.92 18.68 13.40
C GLU A 73 3.90 19.11 11.94
N MET A 74 4.31 18.23 11.05
CA MET A 74 4.32 18.45 9.61
C MET A 74 3.79 17.22 8.88
N PRO A 75 2.97 17.38 7.81
CA PRO A 75 2.59 16.28 6.95
C PRO A 75 3.82 15.62 6.33
N ALA A 76 3.81 14.29 6.26
CA ALA A 76 4.86 13.52 5.61
C ALA A 76 4.25 12.33 4.86
N SER A 77 4.81 12.03 3.69
CA SER A 77 4.39 10.91 2.87
C SER A 77 5.57 10.28 2.15
N ARG A 78 5.39 9.02 1.74
CA ARG A 78 6.38 8.24 0.98
C ARG A 78 5.65 7.27 0.06
N ARG A 79 6.15 7.12 -1.16
CA ARG A 79 5.59 6.23 -2.19
C ARG A 79 6.70 5.47 -2.90
N TYR A 80 6.43 4.19 -3.16
CA TYR A 80 7.28 3.31 -3.98
C TYR A 80 6.41 2.54 -4.96
N ARG A 81 7.00 2.15 -6.08
CA ARG A 81 6.43 1.11 -6.95
C ARG A 81 6.97 -0.25 -6.55
N LEU A 82 6.13 -1.26 -6.70
CA LEU A 82 6.43 -2.66 -6.43
C LEU A 82 6.38 -3.39 -7.76
N GLU A 83 7.43 -4.13 -8.07
CA GLU A 83 7.49 -4.94 -9.28
C GLU A 83 7.90 -6.37 -8.90
N PRO A 84 7.31 -7.40 -9.55
CA PRO A 84 7.76 -8.77 -9.35
C PRO A 84 9.18 -8.93 -9.90
N GLY A 85 10.07 -9.47 -9.08
CA GLY A 85 11.39 -9.94 -9.48
C GLY A 85 11.50 -11.45 -9.37
N GLU A 86 12.66 -12.00 -9.76
CA GLU A 86 12.92 -13.44 -9.63
C GLU A 86 13.01 -13.84 -8.15
N GLY A 87 11.93 -14.43 -7.62
CA GLY A 87 11.83 -14.83 -6.21
C GLY A 87 11.86 -13.68 -5.21
N SER A 88 11.62 -12.44 -5.66
CA SER A 88 11.67 -11.24 -4.84
C SER A 88 10.65 -10.19 -5.30
N MET A 89 10.37 -9.22 -4.44
CA MET A 89 9.66 -7.99 -4.79
C MET A 89 10.69 -6.87 -4.94
N CYS A 90 10.79 -6.33 -6.13
CA CYS A 90 11.57 -5.13 -6.42
C CYS A 90 10.80 -3.91 -5.93
N ILE A 91 11.47 -3.05 -5.16
CA ILE A 91 10.94 -1.79 -4.67
C ILE A 91 11.66 -0.68 -5.41
N LEU A 92 10.90 0.16 -6.11
CA LEU A 92 11.41 1.21 -6.97
C LEU A 92 10.96 2.58 -6.46
N HIS A 93 11.79 3.58 -6.69
CA HIS A 93 11.39 4.98 -6.51
C HIS A 93 10.25 5.36 -7.47
N ALA A 94 9.55 6.44 -7.17
CA ALA A 94 8.45 6.94 -8.02
C ALA A 94 8.91 7.32 -9.45
N ASP A 95 10.20 7.52 -9.68
CA ASP A 95 10.78 7.73 -11.02
C ASP A 95 11.18 6.43 -11.74
N GLY A 96 11.06 5.28 -11.08
CA GLY A 96 11.41 3.96 -11.63
C GLY A 96 12.84 3.52 -11.44
N ARG A 97 13.66 4.29 -10.73
CA ARG A 97 14.97 3.77 -10.34
C ARG A 97 14.80 2.73 -9.24
N GLY A 98 15.50 1.61 -9.39
CA GLY A 98 15.52 0.55 -8.38
C GLY A 98 16.06 1.07 -7.05
N PHE A 99 15.41 0.67 -5.96
CA PHE A 99 15.85 0.97 -4.60
C PHE A 99 16.38 -0.29 -3.92
N ILE A 100 15.52 -1.25 -3.60
CA ILE A 100 15.90 -2.52 -2.96
C ILE A 100 15.06 -3.67 -3.52
N ALA A 101 15.49 -4.90 -3.26
CA ALA A 101 14.67 -6.09 -3.49
C ALA A 101 14.50 -6.85 -2.17
N LEU A 102 13.30 -7.36 -1.91
CA LEU A 102 12.99 -8.15 -0.72
C LEU A 102 12.52 -9.54 -1.14
N GLY A 103 13.13 -10.59 -0.59
CA GLY A 103 12.73 -11.98 -0.82
C GLY A 103 11.86 -12.53 0.32
N PRO A 104 11.41 -13.78 0.28
CA PRO A 104 10.45 -14.34 1.25
C PRO A 104 11.04 -14.62 2.65
N LYS A 105 12.23 -14.10 2.97
CA LYS A 105 12.90 -14.34 4.25
C LYS A 105 12.26 -13.50 5.35
N ALA A 106 11.92 -14.15 6.47
CA ALA A 106 11.37 -13.48 7.66
C ALA A 106 12.31 -12.41 8.24
N ALA A 107 13.62 -12.56 8.07
CA ALA A 107 14.60 -11.53 8.39
C ALA A 107 15.61 -11.37 7.26
N GLN A 108 15.87 -10.14 6.84
CA GLN A 108 16.81 -9.86 5.75
C GLN A 108 17.44 -8.47 5.85
N THR A 109 18.64 -8.35 5.29
CA THR A 109 19.39 -7.09 5.20
C THR A 109 19.54 -6.70 3.73
N VAL A 110 19.31 -5.43 3.43
CA VAL A 110 19.44 -4.84 2.10
C VAL A 110 20.40 -3.65 2.15
N HIS A 111 21.07 -3.42 1.03
CA HIS A 111 22.00 -2.31 0.86
C HIS A 111 21.64 -1.56 -0.42
N HIS A 112 21.64 -0.24 -0.35
CA HIS A 112 21.41 0.61 -1.51
C HIS A 112 22.25 1.88 -1.43
N LEU A 113 22.90 2.24 -2.52
CA LEU A 113 23.63 3.50 -2.64
C LEU A 113 22.77 4.51 -3.40
N CYS A 114 22.18 5.47 -2.69
CA CYS A 114 21.36 6.53 -3.28
C CYS A 114 22.23 7.78 -3.49
N GLY A 115 22.86 7.89 -4.65
CA GLY A 115 23.86 8.93 -4.88
C GLY A 115 25.07 8.73 -3.96
N ALA A 116 25.32 9.69 -3.06
CA ALA A 116 26.41 9.62 -2.08
C ALA A 116 25.98 9.06 -0.71
N ASP A 117 24.70 8.71 -0.53
CA ASP A 117 24.16 8.26 0.74
C ASP A 117 23.98 6.73 0.71
N LEU A 118 24.65 6.02 1.63
CA LEU A 118 24.51 4.58 1.81
C LEU A 118 23.34 4.27 2.74
N TYR A 119 22.41 3.47 2.24
CA TYR A 119 21.26 2.94 2.97
C TYR A 119 21.50 1.48 3.31
N VAL A 120 21.45 1.15 4.60
CA VAL A 120 21.45 -0.24 5.09
C VAL A 120 20.13 -0.49 5.80
N GLY A 121 19.29 -1.31 5.20
CA GLY A 121 17.95 -1.66 5.69
C GLY A 121 17.94 -3.06 6.29
N ARG A 122 17.19 -3.24 7.37
CA ARG A 122 16.89 -4.54 7.98
C ARG A 122 15.39 -4.68 8.08
N PHE A 123 14.87 -5.77 7.58
CA PHE A 123 13.44 -6.06 7.57
C PHE A 123 13.17 -7.32 8.39
N PHE A 124 12.11 -7.26 9.18
CA PHE A 124 11.62 -8.36 10.00
C PHE A 124 10.13 -8.53 9.74
N PHE A 125 9.73 -9.59 9.07
CA PHE A 125 8.35 -9.97 8.81
C PHE A 125 7.91 -10.95 9.89
N ARG A 126 7.06 -10.49 10.83
CA ARG A 126 6.69 -11.21 12.06
C ARG A 126 5.34 -11.92 11.90
N GLY A 127 5.08 -12.44 10.70
CA GLY A 127 3.80 -13.02 10.29
C GLY A 127 3.03 -12.10 9.33
N PRO A 128 1.75 -12.43 9.05
CA PRO A 128 0.95 -11.72 8.05
C PRO A 128 0.50 -10.32 8.52
N ASP A 129 0.55 -10.02 9.82
CA ASP A 129 -0.05 -8.80 10.38
C ASP A 129 0.96 -7.78 10.90
N GLU A 130 2.26 -8.09 10.85
CA GLU A 130 3.28 -7.20 11.39
C GLU A 130 4.59 -7.32 10.62
N TRP A 131 5.17 -6.18 10.25
CA TRP A 131 6.57 -6.11 9.91
C TRP A 131 7.25 -4.90 10.57
N ALA A 132 8.56 -5.01 10.72
CA ALA A 132 9.42 -3.91 11.17
C ALA A 132 10.52 -3.65 10.15
N GLU A 133 10.84 -2.36 9.96
CA GLU A 133 11.99 -1.92 9.18
C GLU A 133 12.94 -1.12 10.08
N ALA A 134 14.24 -1.39 9.97
CA ALA A 134 15.28 -0.61 10.61
C ALA A 134 16.28 -0.13 9.56
N TRP A 135 16.50 1.17 9.49
CA TRP A 135 17.41 1.77 8.52
C TRP A 135 18.56 2.46 9.24
N ARG A 136 19.79 2.26 8.73
CA ARG A 136 20.92 3.14 8.97
C ARG A 136 21.30 3.81 7.66
N VAL A 137 21.26 5.13 7.63
CA VAL A 137 21.64 5.92 6.46
C VAL A 137 22.84 6.78 6.80
N LYS A 138 23.90 6.70 5.99
CA LYS A 138 25.12 7.49 6.15
C LYS A 138 25.55 8.09 4.81
N GLY A 139 25.79 9.38 4.80
CA GLY A 139 26.35 10.10 3.67
C GLY A 139 26.48 11.60 3.98
N PRO A 140 26.98 12.39 3.03
CA PRO A 140 27.28 13.81 3.26
C PRO A 140 26.05 14.66 3.61
N ARG A 141 24.86 14.26 3.14
CA ARG A 141 23.61 15.01 3.34
C ARG A 141 22.67 14.35 4.34
N LYS A 142 22.88 13.07 4.64
CA LYS A 142 21.98 12.28 5.48
C LYS A 142 22.80 11.42 6.42
N ASN A 143 22.56 11.57 7.72
CA ASN A 143 23.15 10.70 8.72
C ASN A 143 22.10 10.40 9.77
N TYR A 144 21.33 9.32 9.61
CA TYR A 144 20.27 9.00 10.56
C TYR A 144 20.10 7.50 10.77
N THR A 145 19.38 7.15 11.83
CA THR A 145 18.79 5.82 12.01
C THR A 145 17.27 5.94 12.09
N SER A 146 16.55 4.92 11.62
CA SER A 146 15.10 4.86 11.63
C SER A 146 14.64 3.49 12.08
N LEU A 147 13.61 3.43 12.91
CA LEU A 147 12.89 2.21 13.26
C LEU A 147 11.42 2.42 12.98
N GLY A 148 10.88 1.70 12.00
CA GLY A 148 9.47 1.66 11.64
C GLY A 148 8.82 0.34 12.02
N ARG A 149 7.57 0.39 12.47
CA ARG A 149 6.73 -0.79 12.69
C ARG A 149 5.40 -0.59 12.00
N PHE A 150 4.95 -1.65 11.34
CA PHE A 150 3.74 -1.72 10.55
C PHE A 150 2.85 -2.79 11.13
N TYR A 151 1.59 -2.45 11.36
CA TYR A 151 0.58 -3.34 11.91
C TYR A 151 -0.59 -3.35 10.95
N ARG A 152 -1.01 -4.52 10.52
CA ARG A 152 -2.17 -4.65 9.64
C ARG A 152 -3.39 -4.07 10.35
N LEU A 153 -4.14 -3.25 9.63
CA LEU A 153 -5.46 -2.83 10.07
C LEU A 153 -6.37 -4.05 9.97
N ARG A 154 -6.53 -4.75 11.10
CA ARG A 154 -7.52 -5.82 11.18
C ARG A 154 -8.89 -5.20 11.02
N ASP A 155 -9.62 -5.78 10.10
CA ASP A 155 -10.95 -5.35 9.73
C ASP A 155 -11.92 -5.52 10.92
N THR A 156 -12.32 -4.41 11.52
CA THR A 156 -13.60 -4.31 12.25
C THR A 156 -14.57 -3.36 11.53
N SER A 157 -14.24 -2.92 10.31
CA SER A 157 -14.81 -1.70 9.69
C SER A 157 -14.65 -1.60 8.16
N SER A 158 -14.38 -2.68 7.43
CA SER A 158 -14.13 -2.71 5.97
C SER A 158 -15.31 -2.21 5.16
N ARG A 159 -16.50 -2.17 5.76
CA ARG A 159 -17.69 -1.58 5.16
C ARG A 159 -17.75 -0.06 5.22
N LEU A 160 -16.99 0.62 6.09
CA LEU A 160 -17.16 2.06 6.31
C LEU A 160 -16.24 2.95 5.46
N ARG A 161 -15.06 2.48 5.03
CA ARG A 161 -14.10 3.36 4.31
C ARG A 161 -14.29 3.40 2.80
N LEU A 162 -14.56 2.26 2.17
CA LEU A 162 -14.84 2.22 0.72
C LEU A 162 -16.19 2.87 0.38
N GLY A 163 -17.13 2.88 1.34
CA GLY A 163 -18.37 3.65 1.24
C GLY A 163 -18.15 5.15 1.35
N HIS A 164 -17.28 5.60 2.28
CA HIS A 164 -17.09 7.03 2.55
C HIS A 164 -16.48 7.80 1.38
N GLU A 165 -15.53 7.21 0.65
CA GLU A 165 -14.85 7.92 -0.44
C GLU A 165 -15.74 8.06 -1.69
N VAL A 166 -16.62 7.08 -1.92
CA VAL A 166 -17.66 7.15 -2.97
C VAL A 166 -18.77 8.12 -2.57
N GLU A 167 -19.19 8.12 -1.31
CA GLU A 167 -20.20 9.05 -0.79
C GLU A 167 -19.72 10.51 -0.80
N VAL A 168 -18.47 10.77 -0.39
CA VAL A 168 -17.89 12.12 -0.42
C VAL A 168 -17.82 12.63 -1.87
N ARG A 169 -17.40 11.80 -2.82
CA ARG A 169 -17.33 12.19 -4.23
C ARG A 169 -18.71 12.38 -4.87
N ALA A 170 -19.71 11.61 -4.43
CA ALA A 170 -21.09 11.81 -4.85
C ALA A 170 -21.66 13.12 -4.30
N LEU A 171 -21.34 13.47 -3.04
CA LEU A 171 -21.71 14.74 -2.41
C LEU A 171 -21.05 15.94 -3.10
N GLU A 172 -19.75 15.86 -3.40
CA GLU A 172 -19.03 16.90 -4.14
C GLU A 172 -19.64 17.12 -5.53
N ASN A 173 -19.90 16.04 -6.28
CA ASN A 173 -20.54 16.15 -7.60
C ASN A 173 -21.97 16.72 -7.53
N ALA A 174 -22.74 16.36 -6.49
CA ALA A 174 -24.09 16.89 -6.29
C ALA A 174 -24.08 18.38 -5.93
N LEU A 175 -23.08 18.84 -5.16
CA LEU A 175 -22.89 20.25 -4.84
C LEU A 175 -22.53 21.06 -6.09
N ILE A 176 -21.57 20.59 -6.88
CA ILE A 176 -21.17 21.22 -8.15
C ILE A 176 -22.36 21.31 -9.11
N ALA A 177 -23.11 20.22 -9.27
CA ALA A 177 -24.31 20.21 -10.13
C ALA A 177 -25.40 21.18 -9.63
N GLY A 178 -25.51 21.37 -8.31
CA GLY A 178 -26.42 22.35 -7.72
C GLY A 178 -25.98 23.80 -8.00
N GLU A 179 -24.69 24.09 -7.92
CA GLU A 179 -24.13 25.41 -8.27
C GLU A 179 -24.33 25.75 -9.75
N ASP A 180 -24.17 24.77 -10.64
CA ASP A 180 -24.40 24.91 -12.09
C ASP A 180 -25.89 24.94 -12.48
N SER A 181 -26.80 24.62 -11.55
CA SER A 181 -28.26 24.54 -11.83
C SER A 181 -28.96 25.89 -11.95
N GLY A 182 -28.21 26.99 -11.83
CA GLY A 182 -28.68 28.37 -11.98
C GLY A 182 -28.88 29.09 -10.65
N ALA A 183 -29.35 30.34 -10.71
CA ALA A 183 -29.53 31.16 -9.52
C ALA A 183 -30.58 30.55 -8.56
N PRO A 184 -30.31 30.49 -7.24
CA PRO A 184 -31.27 29.98 -6.27
C PRO A 184 -32.59 30.76 -6.33
N ILE A 185 -33.70 30.03 -6.47
CA ILE A 185 -35.06 30.59 -6.40
C ILE A 185 -35.70 30.24 -5.06
N ALA A 186 -36.61 31.08 -4.58
CA ALA A 186 -37.39 30.78 -3.39
C ALA A 186 -38.24 29.51 -3.61
N PHE A 187 -38.22 28.58 -2.65
CA PHE A 187 -38.93 27.31 -2.75
C PHE A 187 -40.39 27.46 -2.31
N ASP A 188 -41.33 27.29 -3.25
CA ASP A 188 -42.76 27.18 -2.95
C ASP A 188 -43.15 25.70 -2.77
N SER A 189 -43.31 25.31 -1.50
CA SER A 189 -43.66 23.94 -1.12
C SER A 189 -45.04 23.50 -1.62
N THR A 190 -45.99 24.43 -1.77
CA THR A 190 -47.37 24.12 -2.16
C THR A 190 -47.44 23.81 -3.65
N ALA A 191 -46.80 24.65 -4.48
CA ALA A 191 -46.71 24.43 -5.93
C ALA A 191 -45.91 23.16 -6.27
N PHE A 192 -44.83 22.88 -5.52
CA PHE A 192 -44.03 21.67 -5.67
C PHE A 192 -44.83 20.39 -5.38
N LEU A 193 -45.54 20.34 -4.24
CA LEU A 193 -46.34 19.17 -3.86
C LEU A 193 -47.50 18.92 -4.83
N SER A 194 -48.12 19.99 -5.36
CA SER A 194 -49.15 19.87 -6.41
C SER A 194 -48.59 19.21 -7.68
N LYS A 195 -47.46 19.71 -8.21
CA LYS A 195 -46.78 19.12 -9.37
C LYS A 195 -46.33 17.68 -9.15
N MET A 196 -45.79 17.35 -7.98
CA MET A 196 -45.35 15.97 -7.67
C MET A 196 -46.54 15.00 -7.61
N ARG A 197 -47.67 15.41 -7.02
CA ARG A 197 -48.90 14.61 -6.99
C ARG A 197 -49.45 14.37 -8.40
N THR A 198 -49.43 15.37 -9.28
CA THR A 198 -49.86 15.20 -10.68
C THR A 198 -48.90 14.29 -11.47
N LYS A 199 -47.59 14.39 -11.22
CA LYS A 199 -46.56 13.61 -11.93
C LYS A 199 -46.51 12.14 -11.51
N HIS A 200 -46.87 11.83 -10.27
CA HIS A 200 -46.77 10.48 -9.68
C HIS A 200 -48.13 9.84 -9.35
N ALA A 201 -49.25 10.45 -9.76
CA ALA A 201 -50.56 9.81 -9.73
C ALA A 201 -50.67 8.75 -10.85
N ARG A 202 -50.14 7.56 -10.60
CA ARG A 202 -50.52 6.29 -11.23
C ARG A 202 -50.56 5.19 -10.18
#